data_AF-A0A2T8IG00-F1
#
_entry.id   AF-A0A2T8IG00-F1
#
_cell.length_a   1.000
_cell.length_b   1.000
_cell.length_c   1.000
_cell.angle_alpha   90.00
_cell.angle_beta   90.00
_cell.angle_gamma   90.00
#
_symmetry.space_group_name_H-M   'P 1'
#
loop_
_entity.id
_entity.type
_entity.pdbx_description
1 polymer ?
#
loop_
_entity_poly.entity_id
_entity_poly.type
_entity_poly.pdbx_seq_one_letter_code
_entity_poly.pdbx_strand_id
1 'polypeptide(L)' 'MSSNMQRQAVPLSRSEKCIVGTGLECQTALDSRVSIIAEREGKIISSDSHKILLLSSGKTISIPLVAHRRSNKNT' A
#
# COMPACT_ATOMS: atom_id res chain seq x y z
N MET A 1 -6.99 -23.99 -11.56
CA MET A 1 -7.62 -22.78 -12.14
C MET A 1 -7.65 -21.60 -11.17
N SER A 2 -8.03 -21.81 -9.89
CA SER A 2 -8.19 -20.74 -8.87
C SER A 2 -6.98 -19.81 -8.67
N SER A 3 -5.77 -20.34 -8.50
CA SER A 3 -4.57 -19.51 -8.29
C SER A 3 -4.28 -18.56 -9.47
N ASN A 4 -4.60 -18.96 -10.70
CA ASN A 4 -4.39 -18.11 -11.86
C ASN A 4 -5.39 -16.94 -11.92
N MET A 5 -6.62 -17.17 -11.47
CA MET A 5 -7.68 -16.15 -11.43
C MET A 5 -7.39 -15.06 -10.40
N GLN A 6 -6.67 -15.36 -9.31
CA GLN A 6 -6.28 -14.35 -8.31
C GLN A 6 -5.44 -13.22 -8.92
N ARG A 7 -4.59 -13.53 -9.92
CA ARG A 7 -3.76 -12.54 -10.64
C ARG A 7 -4.54 -11.72 -11.67
N GLN A 8 -5.82 -12.01 -11.85
CA GLN A 8 -6.73 -11.32 -12.78
C GLN A 8 -7.71 -10.39 -12.04
N ALA A 9 -7.69 -10.40 -10.70
CA ALA A 9 -8.53 -9.52 -9.91
C ALA A 9 -8.26 -8.04 -10.23
N VAL A 10 -9.33 -7.24 -10.22
CA VAL A 10 -9.29 -5.80 -10.48
C VAL A 10 -9.39 -5.06 -9.15
N PRO A 11 -8.62 -3.97 -8.92
CA PRO A 11 -8.76 -3.14 -7.72
C PRO A 11 -10.16 -2.55 -7.61
N LEU A 12 -10.77 -2.64 -6.43
CA LEU A 12 -12.04 -2.01 -6.14
C LEU A 12 -11.83 -0.59 -5.63
N SER A 13 -12.84 0.27 -5.75
CA SER A 13 -12.79 1.61 -5.13
C SER A 13 -12.65 1.55 -3.61
N ARG A 14 -13.12 0.47 -2.98
CA ARG A 14 -12.96 0.18 -1.56
C ARG A 14 -12.55 -1.29 -1.40
N SER A 15 -11.30 -1.51 -1.03
CA SER A 15 -10.78 -2.85 -0.78
C SER A 15 -11.14 -3.33 0.62
N GLU A 16 -11.49 -4.60 0.74
CA GLU A 16 -11.78 -5.27 2.02
C GLU A 16 -10.93 -6.52 2.15
N LYS A 17 -10.55 -6.86 3.39
CA LYS A 17 -9.82 -8.10 3.67
C LYS A 17 -10.76 -9.30 3.60
N CYS A 18 -10.22 -10.46 3.25
CA CYS A 18 -10.96 -11.71 3.34
C CYS A 18 -11.36 -12.02 4.80
N ILE A 19 -12.54 -12.62 4.98
CA ILE A 19 -13.03 -13.08 6.29
C ILE A 19 -12.26 -14.33 6.72
N VAL A 20 -12.00 -15.23 5.77
CA VAL A 20 -11.20 -16.44 5.95
C VAL A 20 -9.96 -16.32 5.06
N GLY A 21 -8.79 -16.32 5.69
CA GLY A 21 -7.50 -16.16 5.04
C GLY A 21 -6.53 -17.29 5.37
N THR A 22 -5.40 -17.28 4.68
CA THR A 22 -4.31 -18.26 4.81
C THR A 22 -3.17 -17.76 5.70
N GLY A 23 -3.08 -16.46 5.97
CA GLY A 23 -1.99 -15.81 6.67
C GLY A 23 -0.89 -15.26 5.74
N LEU A 24 -0.87 -15.66 4.48
CA LEU A 24 0.12 -15.21 3.49
C LEU A 24 -0.18 -13.82 2.92
N GLU A 25 -1.38 -13.27 3.17
CA GLU A 25 -1.87 -12.03 2.58
C GLU A 25 -0.99 -10.84 2.99
N CYS A 26 -0.57 -10.79 4.26
CA CYS A 26 0.27 -9.70 4.78
C CYS A 26 1.64 -9.69 4.09
N GLN A 27 2.31 -10.85 4.05
CA GLN A 27 3.61 -10.97 3.40
C GLN A 27 3.52 -10.66 1.90
N THR A 28 2.48 -11.16 1.23
CA THR A 28 2.23 -10.87 -0.19
C THR A 28 2.03 -9.38 -0.44
N ALA A 29 1.30 -8.68 0.44
CA ALA A 29 1.07 -7.23 0.33
C ALA A 29 2.37 -6.42 0.53
N LEU A 30 3.24 -6.84 1.47
CA LEU A 30 4.55 -6.23 1.69
C LEU A 30 5.49 -6.45 0.50
N ASP A 31 5.59 -7.69 0.03
CA ASP A 31 6.48 -8.07 -1.07
C ASP A 31 6.06 -7.47 -2.42
N SER A 32 4.77 -7.12 -2.56
CA SER A 32 4.24 -6.46 -3.76
C SER A 32 4.84 -5.07 -4.02
N ARG A 33 5.37 -4.41 -2.98
CA ARG A 33 5.86 -3.02 -3.00
C ARG A 33 4.84 -1.97 -3.46
N VAL A 34 3.55 -2.31 -3.45
CA VAL A 34 2.46 -1.35 -3.72
C VAL A 34 2.11 -0.56 -2.46
N SER A 35 2.23 -1.19 -1.29
CA SER A 35 2.01 -0.54 0.00
C SER A 35 3.19 0.36 0.37
N ILE A 36 2.89 1.49 0.99
CA ILE A 36 3.90 2.40 1.52
C ILE A 36 4.34 1.88 2.88
N ILE A 37 5.65 1.68 3.03
CA ILE A 37 6.26 1.15 4.26
C ILE A 37 7.19 2.24 4.82
N ALA A 38 7.14 2.45 6.14
CA ALA A 38 8.09 3.34 6.80
C ALA A 38 9.46 2.65 6.88
N GLU A 39 10.48 3.25 6.25
CA GLU A 39 11.85 2.72 6.27
C GLU A 39 12.55 2.89 7.63
N ARG A 40 12.06 3.83 8.44
CA ARG A 40 12.65 4.19 9.74
C ARG A 40 11.55 4.46 10.74
N GLU A 41 11.85 4.19 12.01
CA GLU A 41 11.01 4.59 13.13
C GLU A 41 10.90 6.11 13.20
N GLY A 42 9.73 6.60 13.60
CA GLY A 42 9.46 8.03 13.65
C GLY A 42 8.04 8.36 14.08
N LYS A 43 7.74 9.66 14.15
CA LYS A 43 6.42 10.19 14.50
C LYS A 43 5.80 10.87 13.29
N ILE A 44 4.52 10.57 13.00
CA ILE A 44 3.77 11.28 11.97
C ILE A 44 3.51 12.71 12.46
N ILE A 45 3.95 13.70 11.68
CA ILE A 45 3.69 15.12 11.94
C ILE A 45 2.38 15.54 11.30
N SER A 46 2.16 15.14 10.04
CA SER A 46 0.95 15.44 9.29
C SER A 46 0.66 14.36 8.26
N SER A 47 -0.62 14.21 7.93
CA SER A 47 -1.10 13.33 6.86
C SER A 47 -2.05 14.13 5.99
N ASP A 48 -1.76 14.17 4.70
CA ASP A 48 -2.65 14.75 3.68
C ASP A 48 -2.91 13.70 2.57
N SER A 49 -3.73 14.05 1.57
CA SER A 49 -4.10 13.14 0.47
C SER A 49 -2.97 12.90 -0.54
N HIS A 50 -1.90 13.69 -0.50
CA HIS A 50 -0.80 13.67 -1.47
C HIS A 50 0.54 13.25 -0.86
N LYS A 51 0.71 13.35 0.45
CA LYS A 51 1.94 13.02 1.17
C LYS A 51 1.69 12.81 2.67
N ILE A 52 2.62 12.09 3.28
CA ILE A 52 2.73 11.92 4.73
C ILE A 52 4.07 12.52 5.16
N LEU A 53 4.07 13.35 6.21
CA LEU A 53 5.29 13.88 6.82
C LEU A 53 5.65 13.07 8.06
N LEU A 54 6.82 12.44 8.02
CA LEU A 54 7.37 11.60 9.09
C LEU A 54 8.60 12.28 9.71
N LEU A 55 8.59 12.50 11.03
CA LEU A 55 9.77 12.90 11.77
C LEU A 55 10.56 11.66 12.20
N SER A 56 11.75 11.45 11.64
CA SER A 56 12.63 10.36 12.01
C SER A 56 14.03 10.89 12.32
N SER A 57 14.55 10.55 13.51
CA SER A 57 15.91 10.94 13.94
C SER A 57 16.22 12.44 13.75
N GLY A 58 15.27 13.31 14.12
CA GLY A 58 15.40 14.76 14.01
C GLY A 58 15.25 15.35 12.59
N LYS A 59 14.98 14.52 11.58
CA LYS A 59 14.73 14.97 10.19
C LYS A 59 13.30 14.68 9.77
N THR A 60 12.72 15.62 9.02
CA THR A 60 11.39 15.44 8.41
C THR A 60 11.54 14.80 7.03
N ILE A 61 10.93 13.63 6.86
CA ILE A 61 10.86 12.86 5.62
C ILE A 61 9.46 13.05 5.03
N SER A 62 9.39 13.45 3.76
CA SER A 62 8.13 13.57 3.02
C SER A 62 7.93 12.35 2.15
N ILE A 63 6.86 11.59 2.41
CA ILE A 63 6.50 10.37 1.68
C ILE A 63 5.33 10.70 0.75
N PRO A 64 5.52 10.78 -0.58
CA PRO A 64 4.44 11.09 -1.51
C PRO A 64 3.47 9.90 -1.67
N LEU A 65 2.18 10.21 -1.76
CA LEU A 65 1.10 9.26 -2.03
C LEU A 65 0.76 9.29 -3.52
N VAL A 66 0.64 8.11 -4.12
CA VAL A 66 0.24 7.97 -5.52
C VAL A 66 -1.29 7.87 -5.59
N ALA A 67 -1.94 8.94 -6.04
CA ALA A 67 -3.38 8.98 -6.27
C ALA A 67 -3.70 8.87 -7.78
N HIS A 68 -4.72 8.09 -8.13
CA HIS A 68 -5.28 7.99 -9.49
C HIS A 68 -4.27 7.73 -10.62
N ARG A 69 -3.21 6.96 -10.35
CA ARG A 69 -2.24 6.55 -11.38
C ARG A 69 -2.81 5.41 -12.21
N ARG A 70 -2.86 5.59 -13.53
CA ARG A 70 -3.28 4.56 -14.49
C ARG A 70 -2.28 3.40 -14.54
N SER A 71 -2.74 2.17 -14.38
CA SER A 71 -1.92 0.96 -14.58
C SER A 71 -1.81 0.55 -16.07
N ASN A 72 -0.91 -0.39 -16.38
CA ASN A 72 -0.75 -0.95 -17.74
C ASN A 72 -2.03 -1.62 -18.27
N LYS A 73 -2.88 -2.15 -17.38
CA LYS A 73 -4.17 -2.77 -17.74
C LYS A 73 -5.35 -1.82 -17.54
N ASN A 74 -5.08 -0.52 -17.36
CA ASN A 74 -6.07 0.52 -17.10
C ASN A 74 -6.91 0.27 -15.84
N THR A 75 -6.31 -0.42 -14.87
CA THR A 75 -6.86 -0.60 -13.53
C THR A 75 -6.29 0.42 -12.56
#